data_AF-A0A7S2B893-F1
#
_entry.id   AF-A0A7S2B893-F1
#
_cell.length_a   1.000
_cell.length_b   1.000
_cell.length_c   1.000
_cell.angle_alpha   90.00
_cell.angle_beta   90.00
_cell.angle_gamma   90.00
#
_symmetry.space_group_name_H-M   'P 1'
#
loop_
_entity.id
_entity.type
_entity.pdbx_description
1 polymer ?
#
loop_
_entity_poly.entity_id
_entity_poly.type
_entity_poly.pdbx_seq_one_letter_code
_entity_poly.pdbx_strand_id
1 'polypeptide(L)'
;EAEAGSEGGSAGEGAATVSSWEESLVVRSWVNIEPDMEFRCFVAGGKMTAISQYRHLIHFPRLCANWSEGEGANLMRVLVDAFESGIKAKLEGCFSNDDYILDLTIELAPSQTIANILSSETLSSDVVQKVWVVEANPFFETTDGCLFSWAKDLDQILGLDEATPLEGRLTTAPKKGASSLIYEDWKRLMEGEDLTIPGPDWNAKHRAGGGGGGGERA
;
A
#
# COMPACT_ATOMS: atom_id res chain seq x y z
N GLU A 1 -10.32 76.15 13.07
CA GLU A 1 -8.99 75.80 13.62
C GLU A 1 -9.05 74.31 13.93
N ALA A 2 -8.61 73.45 12.99
CA ALA A 2 -7.23 73.04 12.73
C ALA A 2 -6.69 72.07 13.80
N GLU A 3 -6.60 70.80 13.38
CA GLU A 3 -5.55 69.79 13.66
C GLU A 3 -5.44 69.22 15.10
N ALA A 4 -5.03 67.97 15.36
CA ALA A 4 -4.31 66.97 14.59
C ALA A 4 -4.67 65.54 15.07
N GLY A 5 -4.39 64.53 14.25
CA GLY A 5 -4.62 63.12 14.57
C GLY A 5 -3.58 62.48 15.50
N SER A 6 -3.87 61.26 15.92
CA SER A 6 -2.84 60.24 16.13
C SER A 6 -3.42 58.86 15.84
N GLU A 7 -2.83 58.23 14.84
CA GLU A 7 -3.01 56.82 14.50
C GLU A 7 -2.56 55.93 15.67
N GLY A 8 -3.32 54.88 15.90
CA GLY A 8 -3.01 53.83 16.86
C GLY A 8 -3.56 52.50 16.37
N GLY A 9 -3.14 52.10 15.16
CA GLY A 9 -3.40 50.78 14.62
C GLY A 9 -2.67 49.74 15.48
N SER A 10 -3.39 49.13 16.42
CA SER A 10 -2.96 47.90 17.07
C SER A 10 -3.11 46.75 16.07
N ALA A 11 -2.11 46.60 15.20
CA ALA A 11 -1.87 45.35 14.50
C ALA A 11 -1.48 44.32 15.58
N GLY A 12 -2.49 43.60 16.08
CA GLY A 12 -2.25 42.37 16.82
C GLY A 12 -1.65 41.37 15.84
N GLU A 13 -0.32 41.30 15.81
CA GLU A 13 0.39 40.16 15.24
C GLU A 13 -0.09 38.92 15.98
N GLY A 14 -1.05 38.22 15.37
CA GLY A 14 -1.44 36.88 15.77
C GLY A 14 -0.22 35.99 15.56
N ALA A 15 0.59 35.84 16.60
CA ALA A 15 1.70 34.90 16.62
C ALA A 15 1.11 33.52 16.28
N ALA A 16 1.36 33.07 15.05
CA ALA A 16 0.95 31.75 14.60
C ALA A 16 1.59 30.74 15.55
N THR A 17 0.77 30.13 16.41
CA THR A 17 1.20 29.07 17.31
C THR A 17 1.65 27.91 16.43
N VAL A 18 2.97 27.75 16.28
CA VAL A 18 3.54 26.58 15.63
C VAL A 18 3.17 25.39 16.51
N SER A 19 2.26 24.54 16.04
CA SER A 19 1.92 23.30 16.73
C SER A 19 3.18 22.44 16.81
N SER A 20 3.49 21.92 18.00
CA SER A 20 4.59 20.99 18.18
C SER A 20 4.27 19.68 17.45
N TRP A 21 5.21 19.22 16.62
CA TRP A 21 5.11 17.89 16.01
C TRP A 21 5.49 16.83 17.04
N GLU A 22 4.67 15.79 17.17
CA GLU A 22 4.89 14.67 18.08
C GLU A 22 5.05 13.37 17.27
N GLU A 23 6.18 12.69 17.47
CA GLU A 23 6.42 11.37 16.88
C GLU A 23 5.80 10.28 17.76
N SER A 24 5.25 9.24 17.13
CA SER A 24 4.68 8.09 17.82
C SER A 24 5.27 6.78 17.31
N LEU A 25 5.63 5.87 18.23
CA LEU A 25 5.97 4.49 17.92
C LEU A 25 4.72 3.62 18.07
N VAL A 26 4.29 2.99 16.96
CA VAL A 26 3.10 2.12 16.94
C VAL A 26 3.53 0.68 16.75
N VAL A 27 3.10 -0.21 17.67
CA VAL A 27 3.31 -1.66 17.57
C VAL A 27 1.97 -2.35 17.46
N ARG A 28 1.81 -3.22 16.46
CA ARG A 28 0.59 -4.00 16.21
C ARG A 28 0.87 -5.48 16.35
N SER A 29 -0.14 -6.25 16.75
CA SER A 29 -0.04 -7.71 16.72
C SER A 29 0.17 -8.18 15.28
N TRP A 30 1.02 -9.18 15.12
CA TRP A 30 1.18 -9.87 13.84
C TRP A 30 -0.09 -10.66 13.51
N VAL A 31 -0.53 -10.59 12.25
CA VAL A 31 -1.62 -11.38 11.67
C VAL A 31 -1.12 -11.94 10.35
N ASN A 32 -1.37 -13.21 10.08
CA ASN A 32 -0.96 -13.84 8.83
C ASN A 32 -1.94 -13.46 7.72
N ILE A 33 -1.48 -12.59 6.83
CA ILE A 33 -2.23 -12.12 5.69
C ILE A 33 -1.55 -12.61 4.42
N GLU A 34 -2.32 -13.23 3.54
CA GLU A 34 -1.80 -13.68 2.25
C GLU A 34 -1.59 -12.48 1.30
N PRO A 35 -0.48 -12.45 0.52
CA PRO A 35 -0.13 -11.32 -0.34
C PRO A 35 -1.17 -10.91 -1.39
N ASP A 36 -2.09 -11.80 -1.77
CA ASP A 36 -3.17 -11.54 -2.73
C ASP A 36 -4.45 -11.00 -2.08
N MET A 37 -4.46 -10.85 -0.74
CA MET A 37 -5.61 -10.39 0.05
C MET A 37 -5.44 -8.96 0.60
N GLU A 38 -4.51 -8.19 0.04
CA GLU A 38 -4.30 -6.77 0.38
C GLU A 38 -4.78 -5.85 -0.75
N PHE A 39 -5.52 -4.81 -0.38
CA PHE A 39 -6.25 -3.93 -1.28
C PHE A 39 -6.06 -2.47 -0.90
N ARG A 40 -6.02 -1.60 -1.90
CA ARG A 40 -6.07 -0.14 -1.74
C ARG A 40 -7.44 0.36 -2.16
N CYS A 41 -8.17 0.96 -1.24
CA CYS A 41 -9.51 1.47 -1.43
C CYS A 41 -9.51 3.00 -1.39
N PHE A 42 -10.15 3.63 -2.37
CA PHE A 42 -10.35 5.07 -2.42
C PHE A 42 -11.73 5.40 -1.85
N VAL A 43 -11.75 6.32 -0.89
CA VAL A 43 -12.98 6.84 -0.29
C VAL A 43 -13.02 8.33 -0.56
N ALA A 44 -14.10 8.78 -1.19
CA ALA A 44 -14.37 10.18 -1.45
C ALA A 44 -15.79 10.53 -1.00
N GLY A 45 -15.97 11.63 -0.27
CA GLY A 45 -17.26 12.00 0.30
C GLY A 45 -17.87 10.93 1.19
N GLY A 46 -17.05 10.13 1.89
CA GLY A 46 -17.51 9.02 2.73
C GLY A 46 -18.10 7.83 1.95
N LYS A 47 -17.90 7.75 0.63
CA LYS A 47 -18.29 6.62 -0.23
C LYS A 47 -17.04 5.94 -0.78
N MET A 48 -16.98 4.62 -0.75
CA MET A 48 -15.94 3.87 -1.46
C MET A 48 -16.19 3.97 -2.97
N THR A 49 -15.23 4.51 -3.71
CA THR A 49 -15.35 4.82 -5.14
C THR A 49 -14.53 3.90 -6.02
N ALA A 50 -13.39 3.42 -5.52
CA ALA A 50 -12.50 2.53 -6.25
C ALA A 50 -11.74 1.56 -5.33
N ILE A 51 -11.40 0.38 -5.85
CA ILE A 51 -10.57 -0.62 -5.17
C ILE A 51 -9.51 -1.15 -6.12
N SER A 52 -8.26 -1.12 -5.72
CA SER A 52 -7.13 -1.72 -6.43
C SER A 52 -6.59 -2.91 -5.65
N GLN A 53 -6.16 -3.96 -6.36
CA GLN A 53 -5.15 -4.88 -5.83
C GLN A 53 -3.94 -4.07 -5.34
N TYR A 54 -3.46 -4.32 -4.12
CA TYR A 54 -2.30 -3.59 -3.60
C TYR A 54 -1.01 -4.05 -4.30
N ARG A 55 -0.75 -5.36 -4.32
CA ARG A 55 0.42 -5.99 -4.97
C ARG A 55 0.23 -6.10 -6.50
N HIS A 56 -0.12 -5.00 -7.15
CA HIS A 56 -0.50 -4.87 -8.56
C HIS A 56 0.60 -5.13 -9.61
N LEU A 57 1.78 -5.56 -9.19
CA LEU A 57 2.83 -6.03 -10.11
C LEU A 57 2.75 -7.54 -10.35
N ILE A 58 1.97 -8.27 -9.54
CA ILE A 58 1.86 -9.73 -9.56
C ILE A 58 0.45 -10.12 -9.96
N HIS A 59 0.32 -11.11 -10.84
CA HIS A 59 -0.96 -11.74 -11.15
C HIS A 59 -1.23 -12.88 -10.16
N PHE A 60 -2.39 -12.83 -9.51
CA PHE A 60 -2.85 -13.87 -8.58
C PHE A 60 -4.11 -14.55 -9.14
N PRO A 61 -4.00 -15.78 -9.66
CA PRO A 61 -5.13 -16.49 -10.25
C PRO A 61 -6.31 -16.64 -9.27
N ARG A 62 -6.03 -16.90 -7.98
CA ARG A 62 -7.04 -17.05 -6.93
C ARG A 62 -7.82 -15.75 -6.76
N LEU A 63 -7.13 -14.62 -6.69
CA LEU A 63 -7.77 -13.32 -6.55
C LEU A 63 -8.71 -13.03 -7.74
N CYS A 64 -8.24 -13.26 -8.97
CA CYS A 64 -9.06 -13.06 -10.16
C CYS A 64 -10.30 -13.97 -10.18
N ALA A 65 -10.17 -15.23 -9.77
CA ALA A 65 -11.29 -16.18 -9.71
C ALA A 65 -12.37 -15.80 -8.68
N ASN A 66 -12.04 -14.95 -7.70
CA ASN A 66 -12.90 -14.62 -6.56
C ASN A 66 -13.17 -13.11 -6.42
N TRP A 67 -12.91 -12.31 -7.46
CA TRP A 67 -12.98 -10.85 -7.33
C TRP A 67 -14.41 -10.30 -7.28
N SER A 68 -15.19 -10.62 -8.31
CA SER A 68 -16.53 -10.06 -8.56
C SER A 68 -17.55 -11.18 -8.78
N GLU A 69 -18.78 -10.83 -9.16
CA GLU A 69 -19.92 -11.77 -9.32
C GLU A 69 -19.55 -13.05 -10.09
N GLY A 70 -19.87 -14.21 -9.51
CA GLY A 70 -19.51 -15.56 -9.97
C GLY A 70 -19.92 -16.64 -8.96
N GLU A 71 -19.48 -17.89 -9.15
CA GLU A 71 -19.80 -19.03 -8.25
C GLU A 71 -19.03 -19.01 -6.90
N GLY A 72 -18.22 -17.98 -6.64
CA GLY A 72 -17.32 -17.90 -5.48
C GLY A 72 -17.56 -16.79 -4.48
N ALA A 73 -16.65 -16.71 -3.51
CA ALA A 73 -16.55 -15.56 -2.63
C ALA A 73 -16.40 -14.30 -3.47
N ASN A 74 -17.27 -13.32 -3.26
CA ASN A 74 -17.20 -12.02 -3.90
C ASN A 74 -16.34 -11.11 -3.02
N LEU A 75 -15.01 -11.15 -3.21
CA LEU A 75 -14.07 -10.43 -2.35
C LEU A 75 -14.27 -8.91 -2.42
N MET A 76 -14.67 -8.38 -3.58
CA MET A 76 -15.04 -6.97 -3.72
C MET A 76 -16.24 -6.62 -2.81
N ARG A 77 -17.29 -7.44 -2.78
CA ARG A 77 -18.44 -7.27 -1.87
C ARG A 77 -18.03 -7.36 -0.41
N VAL A 78 -17.16 -8.29 -0.04
CA VAL A 78 -16.65 -8.44 1.34
C VAL A 78 -16.01 -7.14 1.83
N LEU A 79 -15.19 -6.48 1.00
CA LEU A 79 -14.55 -5.21 1.35
C LEU A 79 -15.57 -4.09 1.53
N VAL A 80 -16.54 -3.98 0.62
CA VAL A 80 -17.62 -2.98 0.68
C VAL A 80 -18.48 -3.18 1.92
N ASP A 81 -18.89 -4.41 2.20
CA ASP A 81 -19.74 -4.71 3.35
C ASP A 81 -19.01 -4.44 4.67
N ALA A 82 -17.72 -4.76 4.76
CA ALA A 82 -16.89 -4.42 5.91
C ALA A 82 -16.75 -2.89 6.08
N PHE A 83 -16.65 -2.15 4.98
CA PHE A 83 -16.59 -0.70 5.00
C PHE A 83 -17.90 -0.08 5.53
N GLU A 84 -19.03 -0.42 4.91
CA GLU A 84 -20.34 0.15 5.24
C GLU A 84 -20.86 -0.29 6.62
N SER A 85 -20.59 -1.53 7.04
CA SER A 85 -21.11 -2.06 8.31
C SER A 85 -20.37 -1.58 9.56
N GLY A 86 -19.17 -0.99 9.43
CA GLY A 86 -18.42 -0.58 10.61
C GLY A 86 -17.22 0.33 10.43
N ILE A 87 -16.46 0.24 9.33
CA ILE A 87 -15.25 1.08 9.16
C ILE A 87 -15.65 2.54 8.93
N LYS A 88 -16.63 2.79 8.05
CA LYS A 88 -17.11 4.13 7.70
C LYS A 88 -17.50 4.94 8.93
N ALA A 89 -18.35 4.40 9.80
CA ALA A 89 -18.81 5.06 11.02
C ALA A 89 -17.68 5.41 12.01
N LYS A 90 -16.53 4.72 11.93
CA LYS A 90 -15.37 5.00 12.79
C LYS A 90 -14.45 6.10 12.24
N LEU A 91 -14.51 6.34 10.94
CA LEU A 91 -13.66 7.32 10.24
C LEU A 91 -14.42 8.59 9.85
N GLU A 92 -15.74 8.60 10.01
CA GLU A 92 -16.60 9.76 9.75
C GLU A 92 -16.10 11.00 10.49
N GLY A 93 -15.85 12.08 9.74
CA GLY A 93 -15.35 13.36 10.23
C GLY A 93 -13.86 13.36 10.64
N CYS A 94 -13.13 12.25 10.46
CA CYS A 94 -11.69 12.19 10.79
C CYS A 94 -10.81 12.85 9.73
N PHE A 95 -11.31 12.96 8.50
CA PHE A 95 -10.59 13.51 7.35
C PHE A 95 -11.40 14.64 6.71
N SER A 96 -10.73 15.58 6.04
CA SER A 96 -11.41 16.63 5.30
C SER A 96 -12.30 16.02 4.21
N ASN A 97 -13.57 16.44 4.17
CA ASN A 97 -14.61 15.91 3.28
C ASN A 97 -14.83 14.38 3.35
N ASP A 98 -14.29 13.70 4.36
CA ASP A 98 -14.23 12.23 4.39
C ASP A 98 -13.55 11.62 3.15
N ASP A 99 -12.54 12.32 2.64
CA ASP A 99 -11.67 11.86 1.56
C ASP A 99 -10.40 11.23 2.14
N TYR A 100 -10.20 9.93 1.91
CA TYR A 100 -9.03 9.19 2.38
C TYR A 100 -8.82 7.90 1.59
N ILE A 101 -7.61 7.35 1.67
CA ILE A 101 -7.26 6.06 1.07
C ILE A 101 -7.09 5.03 2.19
N LEU A 102 -7.74 3.88 2.07
CA LEU A 102 -7.57 2.79 3.02
C LEU A 102 -6.80 1.66 2.38
N ASP A 103 -5.78 1.17 3.06
CA ASP A 103 -5.25 -0.16 2.79
C ASP A 103 -6.02 -1.16 3.66
N LEU A 104 -6.76 -2.05 3.01
CA LEU A 104 -7.58 -3.09 3.64
C LEU A 104 -7.00 -4.46 3.34
N THR A 105 -7.19 -5.38 4.27
CA THR A 105 -6.82 -6.78 4.05
C THR A 105 -7.89 -7.75 4.49
N ILE A 106 -7.97 -8.90 3.80
CA ILE A 106 -8.85 -10.01 4.13
C ILE A 106 -8.02 -11.13 4.77
N GLU A 107 -8.33 -11.48 6.02
CA GLU A 107 -7.82 -12.66 6.70
C GLU A 107 -8.64 -13.87 6.26
N LEU A 108 -7.96 -14.87 5.70
CA LEU A 108 -8.55 -16.13 5.30
C LEU A 108 -8.34 -17.21 6.37
N ALA A 109 -9.21 -18.22 6.38
CA ALA A 109 -9.10 -19.36 7.26
C ALA A 109 -7.73 -20.05 7.09
N PRO A 110 -7.13 -20.62 8.15
CA PRO A 110 -5.80 -21.25 8.08
C PRO A 110 -5.66 -22.41 7.08
N SER A 111 -6.78 -22.93 6.56
CA SER A 111 -6.80 -23.90 5.45
C SER A 111 -6.38 -23.29 4.12
N GLN A 112 -6.50 -21.97 3.97
CA GLN A 112 -6.00 -21.20 2.85
C GLN A 112 -4.58 -20.74 3.17
N THR A 113 -3.62 -21.27 2.43
CA THR A 113 -2.20 -20.97 2.62
C THR A 113 -1.62 -20.32 1.36
N ILE A 114 -0.38 -19.83 1.44
CA ILE A 114 0.39 -19.36 0.29
C ILE A 114 0.43 -20.36 -0.88
N ALA A 115 0.34 -21.67 -0.60
CA ALA A 115 0.30 -22.70 -1.64
C ALA A 115 -0.96 -22.61 -2.53
N ASN A 116 -2.05 -22.04 -2.01
CA ASN A 116 -3.32 -21.90 -2.72
C ASN A 116 -3.38 -20.62 -3.57
N ILE A 117 -2.46 -19.66 -3.41
CA ILE A 117 -2.50 -18.36 -4.12
C ILE A 117 -2.47 -18.53 -5.65
N LEU A 118 -1.73 -19.54 -6.12
CA LEU A 118 -1.61 -19.83 -7.55
C LEU A 118 -2.74 -20.72 -8.10
N SER A 119 -3.65 -21.18 -7.24
CA SER A 119 -4.85 -21.90 -7.68
C SER A 119 -5.86 -20.92 -8.29
N SER A 120 -6.61 -21.34 -9.30
CA SER A 120 -7.80 -20.62 -9.76
C SER A 120 -9.07 -21.15 -9.08
N GLU A 121 -8.92 -21.81 -7.93
CA GLU A 121 -10.03 -22.40 -7.23
C GLU A 121 -10.89 -21.31 -6.59
N THR A 122 -12.19 -21.55 -6.69
CA THR A 122 -13.20 -20.72 -6.09
C THR A 122 -13.18 -20.90 -4.58
N LEU A 123 -13.08 -19.78 -3.85
CA LEU A 123 -13.15 -19.71 -2.41
C LEU A 123 -14.62 -19.82 -1.96
N SER A 124 -14.86 -20.58 -0.90
CA SER A 124 -16.15 -20.57 -0.21
C SER A 124 -16.25 -19.35 0.70
N SER A 125 -17.45 -18.79 0.87
CA SER A 125 -17.65 -17.56 1.66
C SER A 125 -17.26 -17.69 3.14
N ASP A 126 -17.28 -18.90 3.70
CA ASP A 126 -16.89 -19.18 5.09
C ASP A 126 -15.37 -19.16 5.33
N VAL A 127 -14.56 -19.11 4.27
CA VAL A 127 -13.10 -18.99 4.42
C VAL A 127 -12.68 -17.57 4.79
N VAL A 128 -13.54 -16.56 4.62
CA VAL A 128 -13.25 -15.18 5.05
C VAL A 128 -13.48 -15.09 6.55
N GLN A 129 -12.42 -14.83 7.32
CA GLN A 129 -12.51 -14.68 8.76
C GLN A 129 -12.77 -13.24 9.18
N LYS A 130 -12.03 -12.30 8.58
CA LYS A 130 -12.07 -10.90 9.00
C LYS A 130 -11.49 -9.96 7.94
N VAL A 131 -12.00 -8.73 7.91
CA VAL A 131 -11.37 -7.62 7.21
C VAL A 131 -10.65 -6.72 8.22
N TRP A 132 -9.40 -6.37 7.94
CA TRP A 132 -8.60 -5.46 8.75
C TRP A 132 -8.31 -4.16 7.99
N VAL A 133 -8.30 -3.04 8.72
CA VAL A 133 -7.70 -1.79 8.25
C VAL A 133 -6.21 -1.84 8.56
N VAL A 134 -5.39 -1.78 7.52
CA VAL A 134 -3.92 -1.77 7.63
C VAL A 134 -3.41 -0.35 7.79
N GLU A 135 -3.89 0.57 6.96
CA GLU A 135 -3.42 1.95 6.94
C GLU A 135 -4.52 2.88 6.43
N ALA A 136 -4.54 4.12 6.93
CA ALA A 136 -5.31 5.21 6.37
C ALA A 136 -4.33 6.27 5.85
N ASN A 137 -4.31 6.45 4.55
CA ASN A 137 -3.42 7.33 3.81
C ASN A 137 -4.15 8.62 3.40
N PRO A 138 -3.44 9.76 3.30
CA PRO A 138 -4.00 10.99 2.74
C PRO A 138 -4.49 10.78 1.31
N PHE A 139 -5.59 11.45 0.97
CA PHE A 139 -6.14 11.49 -0.39
C PHE A 139 -5.37 12.46 -1.28
N PHE A 140 -4.13 12.10 -1.63
CA PHE A 140 -3.22 12.94 -2.42
C PHE A 140 -2.36 12.08 -3.34
N GLU A 141 -1.87 12.68 -4.43
CA GLU A 141 -1.05 12.01 -5.45
C GLU A 141 0.28 11.42 -4.95
N THR A 142 0.71 11.82 -3.75
CA THR A 142 1.86 11.23 -3.04
C THR A 142 1.58 9.80 -2.56
N THR A 143 0.31 9.42 -2.40
CA THR A 143 -0.12 8.06 -2.11
C THR A 143 -0.23 7.29 -3.43
N ASP A 144 0.52 6.20 -3.60
CA ASP A 144 0.52 5.41 -4.84
C ASP A 144 -0.92 4.98 -5.25
N GLY A 145 -1.32 5.22 -6.50
CA GLY A 145 -2.65 4.85 -6.96
C GLY A 145 -2.84 3.35 -7.26
N CYS A 146 -1.77 2.56 -7.19
CA CYS A 146 -1.68 1.17 -7.64
C CYS A 146 -2.16 1.03 -9.10
N LEU A 147 -3.32 0.43 -9.34
CA LEU A 147 -3.91 0.28 -10.68
C LEU A 147 -4.72 1.49 -11.14
N PHE A 148 -4.82 2.53 -10.32
CA PHE A 148 -5.41 3.81 -10.69
C PHE A 148 -4.33 4.87 -10.87
N SER A 149 -4.53 5.75 -11.84
CA SER A 149 -3.70 6.91 -12.10
C SER A 149 -4.41 8.17 -11.63
N TRP A 150 -3.81 8.91 -10.70
CA TRP A 150 -4.31 10.21 -10.24
C TRP A 150 -4.62 11.20 -11.37
N ALA A 151 -3.90 11.12 -12.50
CA ALA A 151 -4.11 12.02 -13.63
C ALA A 151 -5.22 11.55 -14.59
N LYS A 152 -5.44 10.23 -14.73
CA LYS A 152 -6.36 9.67 -15.74
C LYS A 152 -7.68 9.20 -15.15
N ASP A 153 -7.66 8.77 -13.90
CA ASP A 153 -8.79 8.15 -13.21
C ASP A 153 -9.35 9.06 -12.10
N LEU A 154 -9.00 10.34 -12.10
CA LEU A 154 -9.40 11.28 -11.05
C LEU A 154 -10.92 11.30 -10.84
N ASP A 155 -11.68 11.33 -11.95
CA ASP A 155 -13.14 11.34 -11.91
C ASP A 155 -13.71 10.08 -11.23
N GLN A 156 -13.11 8.91 -11.49
CA GLN A 156 -13.48 7.65 -10.85
C GLN A 156 -13.10 7.62 -9.38
N ILE A 157 -11.87 8.04 -9.05
CA ILE A 157 -11.34 8.06 -7.67
C ILE A 157 -12.15 9.03 -6.79
N LEU A 158 -12.56 10.18 -7.34
CA LEU A 158 -13.40 11.16 -6.64
C LEU A 158 -14.90 10.83 -6.71
N GLY A 159 -15.33 9.93 -7.60
CA GLY A 159 -16.75 9.62 -7.81
C GLY A 159 -17.57 10.86 -8.22
N LEU A 160 -17.02 11.68 -9.13
CA LEU A 160 -17.63 12.98 -9.50
C LEU A 160 -19.00 12.87 -10.17
N ASP A 161 -19.32 11.73 -10.78
CA ASP A 161 -20.65 11.43 -11.27
C ASP A 161 -21.36 10.52 -10.24
N GLU A 162 -22.54 10.94 -9.77
CA GLU A 162 -23.32 10.16 -8.79
C GLU A 162 -23.68 8.77 -9.32
N ALA A 163 -23.75 8.61 -10.65
CA ALA A 163 -23.96 7.33 -11.30
C ALA A 163 -22.68 6.50 -11.47
N THR A 164 -21.49 7.04 -11.14
CA THR A 164 -20.23 6.29 -11.21
C THR A 164 -20.31 5.08 -10.30
N PRO A 165 -20.28 3.86 -10.87
CA PRO A 165 -20.25 2.64 -10.08
C PRO A 165 -18.89 2.51 -9.39
N LEU A 166 -18.87 1.78 -8.29
CA LEU A 166 -17.63 1.34 -7.67
C LEU A 166 -16.81 0.54 -8.69
N GLU A 167 -15.56 0.96 -8.94
CA GLU A 167 -14.65 0.25 -9.86
C GLU A 167 -13.61 -0.56 -9.08
N GLY A 168 -13.51 -1.85 -9.40
CA GLY A 168 -12.47 -2.73 -8.87
C GLY A 168 -11.45 -3.12 -9.95
N ARG A 169 -10.16 -2.86 -9.72
CA ARG A 169 -9.07 -3.21 -10.67
C ARG A 169 -8.12 -4.25 -10.09
N LEU A 170 -7.81 -5.26 -10.91
CA LEU A 170 -6.84 -6.31 -10.63
C LEU A 170 -5.82 -6.45 -11.76
N THR A 171 -4.65 -7.01 -11.43
CA THR A 171 -3.72 -7.54 -12.44
C THR A 171 -4.27 -8.87 -12.94
N THR A 172 -4.85 -8.88 -14.13
CA THR A 172 -5.57 -10.05 -14.70
C THR A 172 -4.68 -11.03 -15.45
N ALA A 173 -3.42 -10.68 -15.70
CA ALA A 173 -2.45 -11.55 -16.35
C ALA A 173 -1.02 -11.17 -15.95
N PRO A 174 -0.07 -12.12 -15.97
CA PRO A 174 1.34 -11.81 -15.72
C PRO A 174 1.87 -10.78 -16.73
N LYS A 175 2.60 -9.76 -16.25
CA LYS A 175 3.24 -8.80 -17.15
C LYS A 175 4.34 -9.50 -17.95
N LYS A 176 4.29 -9.36 -19.28
CA LYS A 176 5.33 -9.88 -20.16
C LYS A 176 6.68 -9.27 -19.79
N GLY A 177 7.70 -10.12 -19.66
CA GLY A 177 9.04 -9.68 -19.30
C GLY A 177 9.26 -9.41 -17.81
N ALA A 178 8.32 -9.71 -16.92
CA ALA A 178 8.57 -9.58 -15.47
C ALA A 178 9.79 -10.41 -15.01
N SER A 179 10.01 -11.59 -15.59
CA SER A 179 11.20 -12.40 -15.34
C SER A 179 12.51 -11.74 -15.81
N SER A 180 12.45 -10.84 -16.81
CA SER A 180 13.65 -10.12 -17.27
C SER A 180 14.15 -9.07 -16.27
N LEU A 181 13.31 -8.68 -15.30
CA LEU A 181 13.67 -7.78 -14.21
C LEU A 181 14.29 -8.52 -13.01
N ILE A 182 14.23 -9.85 -13.00
CA ILE A 182 14.88 -10.68 -11.99
C ILE A 182 16.36 -10.78 -12.38
N TYR A 183 17.26 -10.39 -11.48
CA TYR A 183 18.69 -10.57 -11.70
C TYR A 183 19.01 -12.06 -11.89
N GLU A 184 20.02 -12.35 -12.70
CA GLU A 184 20.32 -13.71 -13.13
C GLU A 184 20.55 -14.67 -11.95
N ASP A 185 21.25 -14.23 -10.91
CA ASP A 185 21.45 -15.03 -9.70
C ASP A 185 20.11 -15.41 -9.06
N TRP A 186 19.17 -14.47 -8.95
CA TRP A 186 17.84 -14.73 -8.40
C TRP A 186 17.02 -15.69 -9.27
N LYS A 187 17.17 -15.65 -10.60
CA LYS A 187 16.52 -16.63 -11.49
C LYS A 187 17.06 -18.03 -11.22
N ARG A 188 18.38 -18.17 -11.20
CA ARG A 188 19.07 -19.43 -10.94
C ARG A 188 18.65 -20.01 -9.58
N LEU A 189 18.59 -19.17 -8.54
CA LEU A 189 18.09 -19.58 -7.22
C LEU A 189 16.64 -20.06 -7.28
N MET A 190 15.74 -19.33 -7.95
CA MET A 190 14.33 -19.73 -8.10
C MET A 190 14.15 -21.01 -8.91
N GLU A 191 15.06 -21.29 -9.84
CA GLU A 191 15.11 -22.54 -10.62
C GLU A 191 15.71 -23.72 -9.84
N GLY A 192 16.07 -23.50 -8.57
CA GLY A 192 16.62 -24.52 -7.68
C GLY A 192 18.11 -24.78 -7.91
N GLU A 193 18.81 -23.90 -8.62
CA GLU A 193 20.27 -23.97 -8.69
C GLU A 193 20.88 -23.58 -7.34
N ASP A 194 21.83 -24.38 -6.88
CA ASP A 194 22.64 -24.05 -5.71
C ASP A 194 23.58 -22.89 -6.06
N LEU A 195 23.16 -21.67 -5.68
CA LEU A 195 24.05 -20.53 -5.67
C LEU A 195 25.05 -20.73 -4.53
N THR A 196 26.13 -21.46 -4.81
CA THR A 196 27.37 -21.29 -4.05
C THR A 196 27.91 -19.90 -4.37
N ILE A 197 27.30 -18.87 -3.78
CA ILE A 197 27.84 -17.51 -3.80
C ILE A 197 29.15 -17.62 -3.02
N PRO A 198 30.33 -17.45 -3.65
CA PRO A 198 31.55 -17.29 -2.90
C PRO A 198 31.30 -16.03 -2.08
N GLY A 199 31.09 -16.19 -0.76
CA GLY A 199 30.88 -15.05 0.12
C GLY A 199 31.97 -14.02 -0.15
N PRO A 200 31.66 -12.72 -0.13
CA PRO A 200 32.68 -11.70 -0.32
C PRO A 200 33.82 -12.01 0.63
N ASP A 201 35.01 -12.29 0.08
CA ASP A 201 36.21 -12.49 0.89
C ASP A 201 36.57 -11.13 1.49
N TRP A 202 35.90 -10.81 2.60
CA TRP A 202 36.12 -9.61 3.39
C TRP A 202 37.58 -9.54 3.87
N ASN A 203 38.28 -10.68 3.94
CA ASN A 203 39.67 -10.77 4.36
C ASN A 203 40.69 -10.55 3.22
N ALA A 204 40.30 -10.67 1.95
CA ALA A 204 41.20 -10.44 0.81
C ALA A 204 41.68 -8.98 0.72
N LYS A 205 40.82 -8.00 1.08
CA LYS A 205 41.17 -6.57 1.04
C LYS A 205 42.14 -6.13 2.15
N HIS A 206 42.39 -6.95 3.18
CA HIS A 206 43.29 -6.60 4.28
C HIS A 206 44.66 -7.29 4.21
N ARG A 207 44.91 -8.18 3.23
CA ARG A 207 46.21 -8.86 3.07
C ARG A 207 47.18 -8.16 2.09
N ALA A 208 46.74 -7.11 1.38
CA ALA A 208 47.54 -6.41 0.38
C ALA A 208 48.12 -5.05 0.84
N GLY A 209 48.12 -4.73 2.15
CA GLY A 209 48.59 -3.44 2.68
C GLY A 209 49.77 -3.49 3.67
N GLY A 210 50.28 -4.66 4.01
CA GLY A 210 51.33 -4.83 5.04
C GLY A 210 52.64 -5.35 4.47
N GLY A 211 53.39 -4.49 3.76
CA GLY A 211 54.65 -4.87 3.12
C GLY A 211 55.72 -3.78 3.19
N GLY A 212 56.28 -3.59 4.39
CA GLY A 212 57.70 -3.32 4.60
C GLY A 212 58.31 -2.04 4.03
N GLY A 213 58.10 -0.91 4.71
CA GLY A 213 59.05 0.21 4.71
C GLY A 213 60.24 -0.11 5.60
N GLY A 214 61.23 -0.85 5.06
CA GLY A 214 62.54 -1.04 5.68
C GLY A 214 63.51 0.00 5.15
N GLY A 215 63.80 1.01 5.95
CA GLY A 215 64.89 1.95 5.68
C GLY A 215 66.23 1.33 6.05
N GLU A 216 67.22 1.45 5.16
CA GLU A 216 68.63 1.36 5.52
C GLU A 216 69.29 2.71 5.25
N ARG A 217 69.88 3.25 6.32
CA ARG A 217 70.85 4.33 6.31
C ARG A 217 72.22 3.73 5.97
N ALA A 218 72.87 4.25 4.93
CA ALA A 218 74.29 4.58 4.86
C ALA A 218 74.52 5.48 3.65
#